data_AF-A0A970A220-F1
#
_entry.id   AF-A0A970A220-F1
#
_cell.length_a   1.000
_cell.length_b   1.000
_cell.length_c   1.000
_cell.angle_alpha   90.00
_cell.angle_beta   90.00
_cell.angle_gamma   90.00
#
_symmetry.space_group_name_H-M   'P 1'
#
loop_
_entity.id
_entity.type
_entity.pdbx_description
1 polymer ?
#
loop_
_entity_poly.entity_id
_entity_poly.type
_entity_poly.pdbx_seq_one_letter_code
_entity_poly.pdbx_strand_id
1 'polypeptide(L)'
;MRKKLFFLIMLLLIAATVQAADIYVSLDNGKNKNAGTKQAPLKNLWKALEIANVGDKIHLAEGVYPGKMKCNWFLMERPVSIIGGYSNDFSERNPLKYKTLFQGRNENNDKKGSGLGILHLEFDKTQNAPKGFSIVIDGIIFDDGFASSYHATKGKPEGFDTGMWLQGPAKNTADKFASANRYSIYSATASRGEGDITIRNCTFVNGSNIALELSWHKGKVTCVNNVFCNNRMISANVTCSNRDPSVEWEFANNTVLFTWSRLSDLGDMGFGIRNNTGVTANIHDNIIGLNVLTGFDNTKGDSKKKVTYLDNNIFFLNRESDVQMTISPSIAKVRVEDFEDLEGTDGIESIEDNINLEDPNIFAGRINTQYLNAFMSMKYSEATKLDEGQANSLRSALGMPLQGTITTKVDMYANRYPMEDALKLFGAMPGKGAQNINGVANPLVSSAGLDTGKLREGILDSTDKFTEDVLDFSNKLTEEILDSTGALVNDILNDVLK
;
A
#
# COMPACT_ATOMS: atom_id res chain seq x y z
N MET A 1 15.87 3.94 66.92
CA MET A 1 16.60 4.05 65.63
C MET A 1 16.43 2.86 64.69
N ARG A 2 16.28 1.60 65.16
CA ARG A 2 16.11 0.41 64.30
C ARG A 2 14.84 0.33 63.42
N LYS A 3 13.74 1.00 63.78
CA LYS A 3 12.49 0.99 62.98
C LYS A 3 12.47 1.98 61.79
N LYS A 4 13.29 3.04 61.83
CA LYS A 4 13.38 4.03 60.73
C LYS A 4 14.34 3.57 59.61
N LEU A 5 15.32 2.73 59.93
CA LEU A 5 16.24 2.16 58.95
C LEU A 5 15.59 1.05 58.09
N PHE A 6 14.60 0.34 58.64
CA PHE A 6 13.83 -0.67 57.90
C PHE A 6 12.87 -0.06 56.87
N PHE A 7 12.33 1.12 57.15
CA PHE A 7 11.44 1.84 56.21
C PHE A 7 12.19 2.48 55.04
N LEU A 8 13.46 2.87 55.24
CA LEU A 8 14.29 3.46 54.17
C LEU A 8 14.83 2.40 53.21
N ILE A 9 15.10 1.18 53.69
CA ILE A 9 15.55 0.06 52.84
C ILE A 9 14.37 -0.57 52.07
N MET A 10 13.15 -0.50 52.60
CA MET A 10 11.94 -0.94 51.90
C MET A 10 11.42 0.09 50.87
N LEU A 11 11.79 1.38 50.99
CA LEU A 11 11.52 2.41 49.96
C LEU A 11 12.56 2.43 48.83
N LEU A 12 13.72 1.77 49.01
CA LEU A 12 14.79 1.68 48.00
C LEU A 12 14.73 0.39 47.17
N LEU A 13 13.78 -0.51 47.44
CA LEU A 13 13.45 -1.64 46.58
C LEU A 13 12.16 -1.34 45.81
N ILE A 14 12.30 -1.32 44.47
CA ILE A 14 11.24 -1.35 43.45
C ILE A 14 10.65 0.02 43.08
N ALA A 15 11.52 0.93 42.65
CA ALA A 15 11.29 1.60 41.37
C ALA A 15 12.16 0.90 40.32
N ALA A 16 11.89 -0.39 40.06
CA ALA A 16 12.37 -0.98 38.82
C ALA A 16 11.59 -0.25 37.73
N THR A 17 12.21 0.75 37.11
CA THR A 17 11.78 1.20 35.79
C THR A 17 11.78 -0.06 34.94
N VAL A 18 10.60 -0.59 34.64
CA VAL A 18 10.46 -1.69 33.69
C VAL A 18 10.95 -1.10 32.37
N GLN A 19 12.22 -1.33 32.08
CA GLN A 19 12.80 -0.95 30.82
C GLN A 19 12.12 -1.82 29.76
N ALA A 20 11.65 -1.18 28.69
CA ALA A 20 11.10 -1.87 27.53
C ALA A 20 12.06 -3.00 27.11
N ALA A 21 11.53 -4.22 27.03
CA ALA A 21 12.30 -5.41 26.68
C ALA A 21 12.23 -5.69 25.17
N ASP A 22 13.30 -6.29 24.64
CA ASP A 22 13.31 -6.83 23.28
C ASP A 22 12.89 -8.30 23.30
N ILE A 23 11.87 -8.64 22.52
CA ILE A 23 11.31 -9.98 22.34
C ILE A 23 11.55 -10.41 20.90
N TYR A 24 12.21 -11.55 20.70
CA TYR A 24 12.56 -12.09 19.39
C TYR A 24 11.62 -13.24 19.01
N VAL A 25 11.14 -13.23 17.76
CA VAL A 25 10.20 -14.22 17.25
C VAL A 25 10.65 -14.75 15.88
N SER A 26 10.83 -16.06 15.76
CA SER A 26 11.16 -16.74 14.50
C SER A 26 10.30 -17.99 14.36
N LEU A 27 9.68 -18.17 13.19
CA LEU A 27 8.87 -19.36 12.91
C LEU A 27 9.72 -20.63 12.83
N ASP A 28 10.94 -20.49 12.31
CA ASP A 28 11.86 -21.60 12.02
C ASP A 28 12.67 -22.00 13.26
N ASN A 29 13.18 -21.02 14.00
CA ASN A 29 14.08 -21.24 15.14
C ASN A 29 13.38 -21.17 16.51
N GLY A 30 12.12 -20.71 16.54
CA GLY A 30 11.43 -20.41 17.78
C GLY A 30 10.58 -21.55 18.36
N LYS A 31 10.33 -21.47 19.68
CA LYS A 31 9.32 -22.28 20.38
C LYS A 31 8.51 -21.37 21.31
N ASN A 32 7.20 -21.56 21.40
CA ASN A 32 6.33 -20.74 22.27
C ASN A 32 6.61 -20.90 23.78
N LYS A 33 7.44 -21.89 24.17
CA LYS A 33 7.91 -22.08 25.55
C LYS A 33 9.24 -21.37 25.83
N ASN A 34 9.88 -20.81 24.81
CA ASN A 34 11.14 -20.10 24.99
C ASN A 34 10.92 -18.74 25.67
N ALA A 35 12.00 -18.17 26.20
CA ALA A 35 11.96 -16.87 26.89
C ALA A 35 11.74 -15.67 25.95
N GLY A 36 11.89 -15.84 24.63
CA GLY A 36 11.79 -14.74 23.67
C GLY A 36 13.09 -13.94 23.53
N THR A 37 14.23 -14.50 23.92
CA THR A 37 15.54 -13.89 23.67
C THR A 37 16.04 -14.19 22.26
N LYS A 38 17.05 -13.48 21.78
CA LYS A 38 17.65 -13.72 20.46
C LYS A 38 18.12 -15.18 20.26
N GLN A 39 18.67 -15.80 21.31
CA GLN A 39 19.15 -17.20 21.30
C GLN A 39 18.04 -18.22 21.52
N ALA A 40 16.92 -17.82 22.13
CA ALA A 40 15.75 -18.66 22.37
C ALA A 40 14.49 -17.87 21.98
N PRO A 41 14.23 -17.67 20.68
CA PRO A 41 13.12 -16.85 20.23
C PRO A 41 11.78 -17.56 20.45
N LEU A 42 10.71 -16.78 20.60
CA LEU A 42 9.35 -17.31 20.53
C LEU A 42 9.04 -17.76 19.10
N LYS A 43 8.08 -18.69 18.96
CA LYS A 43 7.68 -19.14 17.61
C LYS A 43 6.70 -18.20 16.94
N ASN A 44 5.72 -17.68 17.69
CA ASN A 44 4.60 -16.94 17.11
C ASN A 44 4.48 -15.53 17.69
N LEU A 45 4.12 -14.57 16.84
CA LEU A 45 3.82 -13.20 17.23
C LEU A 45 2.69 -13.12 18.25
N TRP A 46 1.59 -13.87 18.05
CA TRP A 46 0.48 -13.86 19.01
C TRP A 46 0.92 -14.27 20.41
N LYS A 47 1.96 -15.11 20.55
CA LYS A 47 2.48 -15.49 21.85
C LYS A 47 3.32 -14.37 22.47
N ALA A 48 4.08 -13.64 21.66
CA ALA A 48 4.79 -12.45 22.10
C ALA A 48 3.82 -11.38 22.59
N LEU A 49 2.74 -11.10 21.84
CA LEU A 49 1.68 -10.15 22.21
C LEU A 49 0.98 -10.53 23.54
N GLU A 50 0.84 -11.84 23.84
CA GLU A 50 0.29 -12.33 25.11
C GLU A 50 1.20 -12.08 26.32
N ILE A 51 2.52 -11.93 26.14
CA ILE A 51 3.45 -11.77 27.27
C ILE A 51 4.06 -10.37 27.37
N ALA A 52 4.13 -9.64 26.26
CA ALA A 52 4.83 -8.36 26.15
C ALA A 52 4.19 -7.24 26.97
N ASN A 53 4.97 -6.48 27.73
CA ASN A 53 4.50 -5.34 28.49
C ASN A 53 4.45 -4.07 27.64
N VAL A 54 3.75 -3.04 28.13
CA VAL A 54 3.73 -1.71 27.51
C VAL A 54 5.15 -1.23 27.22
N GLY A 55 5.41 -0.84 25.98
CA GLY A 55 6.69 -0.31 25.52
C GLY A 55 7.67 -1.36 24.99
N ASP A 56 7.43 -2.66 25.19
CA ASP A 56 8.28 -3.72 24.66
C ASP A 56 8.38 -3.67 23.12
N LYS A 57 9.49 -4.20 22.59
CA LYS A 57 9.76 -4.30 21.16
C LYS A 57 9.78 -5.76 20.73
N ILE A 58 9.00 -6.10 19.73
CA ILE A 58 8.92 -7.45 19.17
C ILE A 58 9.63 -7.46 17.81
N HIS A 59 10.76 -8.16 17.74
CA HIS A 59 11.56 -8.35 16.54
C HIS A 59 11.13 -9.64 15.82
N LEU A 60 10.70 -9.50 14.58
CA LEU A 60 10.23 -10.61 13.75
C LEU A 60 11.26 -10.96 12.68
N ALA A 61 11.67 -12.23 12.66
CA ALA A 61 12.38 -12.80 11.53
C ALA A 61 11.51 -12.83 10.26
N GLU A 62 12.11 -13.18 9.14
CA GLU A 62 11.41 -13.51 7.92
C GLU A 62 10.40 -14.65 8.11
N GLY A 63 9.31 -14.61 7.35
CA GLY A 63 8.30 -15.66 7.33
C GLY A 63 6.87 -15.14 7.29
N VAL A 64 5.92 -16.07 7.10
CA VAL A 64 4.49 -15.80 7.04
C VAL A 64 3.86 -16.11 8.39
N TYR A 65 3.57 -15.08 9.18
CA TYR A 65 3.10 -15.26 10.56
C TYR A 65 1.60 -15.49 10.61
N PRO A 66 1.13 -16.62 11.19
CA PRO A 66 -0.27 -16.84 11.45
C PRO A 66 -0.69 -16.26 12.80
N GLY A 67 -1.95 -15.86 12.91
CA GLY A 67 -2.61 -15.58 14.18
C GLY A 67 -2.82 -16.83 15.02
N LYS A 68 -3.35 -16.64 16.22
CA LYS A 68 -3.61 -17.72 17.17
C LYS A 68 -4.59 -18.73 16.55
N MET A 69 -4.31 -20.03 16.69
CA MET A 69 -5.10 -21.09 16.03
C MET A 69 -5.18 -20.97 14.50
N LYS A 70 -4.15 -20.37 13.87
CA LYS A 70 -4.08 -20.11 12.42
C LYS A 70 -5.10 -19.10 11.90
N CYS A 71 -5.77 -18.32 12.74
CA CYS A 71 -6.56 -17.20 12.23
C CYS A 71 -5.67 -16.21 11.48
N ASN A 72 -6.25 -15.45 10.56
CA ASN A 72 -5.51 -14.53 9.71
C ASN A 72 -5.40 -13.10 10.32
N TRP A 73 -5.40 -12.97 11.65
CA TRP A 73 -5.35 -11.69 12.35
C TRP A 73 -4.70 -11.79 13.74
N PHE A 74 -4.27 -10.64 14.27
CA PHE A 74 -3.59 -10.48 15.55
C PHE A 74 -4.30 -9.42 16.39
N LEU A 75 -4.44 -9.69 17.69
CA LEU A 75 -4.94 -8.73 18.66
C LEU A 75 -3.77 -8.14 19.45
N MET A 76 -3.67 -6.81 19.48
CA MET A 76 -2.70 -6.06 20.28
C MET A 76 -3.44 -5.27 21.35
N GLU A 77 -3.48 -5.83 22.58
CA GLU A 77 -4.15 -5.21 23.73
C GLU A 77 -3.22 -4.29 24.55
N ARG A 78 -1.91 -4.38 24.28
CA ARG A 78 -0.87 -3.56 24.93
C ARG A 78 -0.05 -2.83 23.86
N PRO A 79 0.24 -1.53 24.04
CA PRO A 79 1.08 -0.78 23.11
C PRO A 79 2.51 -1.31 23.13
N VAL A 80 2.87 -2.05 22.08
CA VAL A 80 4.20 -2.62 21.85
C VAL A 80 4.64 -2.32 20.41
N SER A 81 5.94 -2.26 20.18
CA SER A 81 6.48 -2.10 18.83
C SER A 81 6.61 -3.46 18.15
N ILE A 82 6.35 -3.53 16.83
CA ILE A 82 6.50 -4.72 16.00
C ILE A 82 7.43 -4.38 14.83
N ILE A 83 8.60 -5.00 14.81
CA ILE A 83 9.69 -4.67 13.89
C ILE A 83 10.05 -5.92 13.10
N GLY A 84 9.65 -5.96 11.83
CA GLY A 84 9.99 -7.02 10.88
C GLY A 84 11.27 -6.76 10.12
N GLY A 85 11.59 -7.66 9.19
CA GLY A 85 12.72 -7.51 8.29
C GLY A 85 14.01 -8.19 8.76
N TYR A 86 13.99 -9.06 9.76
CA TYR A 86 15.20 -9.71 10.26
C TYR A 86 15.49 -11.05 9.57
N SER A 87 16.76 -11.35 9.35
CA SER A 87 17.19 -12.72 9.04
C SER A 87 16.77 -13.69 10.15
N ASN A 88 16.70 -14.99 9.83
CA ASN A 88 16.28 -16.03 10.77
C ASN A 88 17.12 -16.13 12.07
N ASP A 89 18.37 -15.69 12.04
CA ASP A 89 19.30 -15.60 13.18
C ASP A 89 19.40 -14.17 13.77
N PHE A 90 18.63 -13.22 13.23
CA PHE A 90 18.60 -11.81 13.59
C PHE A 90 19.97 -11.11 13.48
N SER A 91 20.88 -11.60 12.62
CA SER A 91 22.18 -10.98 12.37
C SER A 91 22.10 -9.79 11.40
N GLU A 92 21.15 -9.81 10.47
CA GLU A 92 20.90 -8.74 9.49
C GLU A 92 19.44 -8.27 9.58
N ARG A 93 19.21 -6.99 9.30
CA ARG A 93 17.86 -6.44 9.09
C ARG A 93 17.77 -5.75 7.74
N ASN A 94 16.87 -6.23 6.90
CA ASN A 94 16.53 -5.66 5.61
C ASN A 94 15.09 -6.09 5.25
N PRO A 95 14.08 -5.21 5.43
CA PRO A 95 12.67 -5.53 5.17
C PRO A 95 12.32 -5.97 3.75
N LEU A 96 13.14 -5.60 2.75
CA LEU A 96 12.93 -6.00 1.35
C LEU A 96 13.54 -7.38 1.04
N LYS A 97 14.55 -7.81 1.81
CA LYS A 97 15.23 -9.11 1.69
C LYS A 97 14.58 -10.16 2.59
N TYR A 98 14.47 -9.88 3.89
CA TYR A 98 13.97 -10.79 4.92
C TYR A 98 12.52 -10.50 5.24
N LYS A 99 11.63 -10.90 4.33
CA LYS A 99 10.23 -10.49 4.33
C LYS A 99 9.49 -11.04 5.54
N THR A 100 8.94 -10.16 6.37
CA THR A 100 7.98 -10.50 7.43
C THR A 100 6.57 -10.25 6.92
N LEU A 101 5.81 -11.32 6.68
CA LEU A 101 4.51 -11.26 6.03
C LEU A 101 3.36 -11.57 6.98
N PHE A 102 2.35 -10.71 6.97
CA PHE A 102 1.00 -11.03 7.41
C PHE A 102 0.15 -11.29 6.16
N GLN A 103 0.26 -12.53 5.67
CA GLN A 103 -0.33 -12.98 4.42
C GLN A 103 -1.21 -14.22 4.68
N GLY A 104 -2.45 -13.96 5.10
CA GLY A 104 -3.41 -15.01 5.42
C GLY A 104 -3.88 -15.78 4.19
N ARG A 105 -4.45 -16.98 4.40
CA ARG A 105 -5.05 -17.81 3.33
C ARG A 105 -6.56 -17.93 3.48
N ASN A 106 -7.28 -18.01 2.37
CA ASN A 106 -8.74 -18.11 2.36
C ASN A 106 -9.25 -19.21 3.30
N GLU A 107 -8.63 -20.40 3.29
CA GLU A 107 -8.99 -21.56 4.11
C GLU A 107 -8.99 -21.32 5.64
N ASN A 108 -8.32 -20.24 6.07
CA ASN A 108 -8.17 -19.82 7.46
C ASN A 108 -8.97 -18.55 7.80
N ASN A 109 -9.79 -18.05 6.87
CA ASN A 109 -10.72 -16.98 7.18
C ASN A 109 -11.73 -17.46 8.22
N ASP A 110 -12.05 -16.59 9.16
CA ASP A 110 -13.01 -16.84 10.20
C ASP A 110 -14.05 -15.72 10.25
N LYS A 111 -15.21 -15.98 10.86
CA LYS A 111 -16.29 -14.99 10.98
C LYS A 111 -15.94 -13.84 11.93
N LYS A 112 -15.04 -14.06 12.89
CA LYS A 112 -14.70 -13.07 13.93
C LYS A 112 -13.77 -11.98 13.40
N GLY A 113 -12.90 -12.31 12.46
CA GLY A 113 -11.95 -11.40 11.82
C GLY A 113 -12.57 -10.48 10.78
N SER A 114 -13.81 -10.74 10.35
CA SER A 114 -14.56 -9.82 9.48
C SER A 114 -14.82 -8.51 10.23
N GLY A 115 -14.31 -7.40 9.70
CA GLY A 115 -14.40 -6.08 10.33
C GLY A 115 -13.33 -5.78 11.40
N LEU A 116 -12.39 -6.70 11.66
CA LEU A 116 -11.17 -6.41 12.44
C LEU A 116 -10.03 -5.97 11.51
N GLY A 117 -8.87 -5.64 12.08
CA GLY A 117 -7.61 -5.53 11.33
C GLY A 117 -6.86 -6.86 11.26
N ILE A 118 -6.01 -7.06 10.24
CA ILE A 118 -4.95 -8.08 10.29
C ILE A 118 -4.10 -7.85 11.54
N LEU A 119 -3.74 -6.59 11.80
CA LEU A 119 -3.30 -6.12 13.11
C LEU A 119 -4.41 -5.26 13.71
N HIS A 120 -5.07 -5.78 14.75
CA HIS A 120 -6.15 -5.11 15.46
C HIS A 120 -5.64 -4.54 16.79
N LEU A 121 -5.69 -3.22 16.93
CA LEU A 121 -5.27 -2.47 18.10
C LEU A 121 -6.51 -2.15 18.94
N GLU A 122 -6.58 -2.73 20.13
CA GLU A 122 -7.69 -2.50 21.06
C GLU A 122 -7.14 -2.38 22.48
N PHE A 123 -6.91 -1.15 22.91
CA PHE A 123 -6.43 -0.87 24.27
C PHE A 123 -7.61 -0.74 25.24
N ASP A 124 -7.31 -0.66 26.54
CA ASP A 124 -8.33 -0.42 27.57
C ASP A 124 -9.17 0.83 27.22
N LYS A 125 -10.49 0.68 27.36
CA LYS A 125 -11.55 1.63 27.00
C LYS A 125 -12.00 2.48 28.18
N THR A 126 -11.37 2.32 29.34
CA THR A 126 -11.64 3.04 30.59
C THR A 126 -10.57 4.08 30.88
N GLN A 127 -10.63 4.69 32.06
CA GLN A 127 -9.61 5.64 32.54
C GLN A 127 -8.23 5.00 32.79
N ASN A 128 -8.13 3.67 32.80
CA ASN A 128 -6.88 2.94 32.99
C ASN A 128 -6.14 2.67 31.66
N ALA A 129 -6.62 3.22 30.55
CA ALA A 129 -5.95 3.15 29.26
C ALA A 129 -4.50 3.59 29.35
N PRO A 130 -3.57 2.89 28.65
CA PRO A 130 -2.15 3.22 28.70
C PRO A 130 -1.92 4.65 28.18
N LYS A 131 -1.01 5.37 28.83
CA LYS A 131 -0.66 6.75 28.48
C LYS A 131 0.84 6.91 28.27
N GLY A 132 1.22 7.86 27.43
CA GLY A 132 2.62 8.20 27.16
C GLY A 132 3.41 7.09 26.48
N PHE A 133 2.73 6.16 25.80
CA PHE A 133 3.40 5.10 25.06
C PHE A 133 3.86 5.59 23.69
N SER A 134 4.82 4.89 23.09
CA SER A 134 5.23 5.08 21.70
C SER A 134 5.36 3.71 21.03
N ILE A 135 4.61 3.51 19.94
CA ILE A 135 4.58 2.28 19.14
C ILE A 135 5.33 2.50 17.83
N VAL A 136 6.11 1.51 17.41
CA VAL A 136 6.69 1.45 16.07
C VAL A 136 6.23 0.16 15.37
N ILE A 137 5.58 0.29 14.21
CA ILE A 137 5.30 -0.79 13.28
C ILE A 137 6.23 -0.59 12.06
N ASP A 138 7.22 -1.45 11.90
CA ASP A 138 8.32 -1.22 10.95
C ASP A 138 8.66 -2.46 10.12
N GLY A 139 8.60 -2.35 8.79
CA GLY A 139 9.08 -3.41 7.90
C GLY A 139 8.15 -4.62 7.80
N ILE A 140 6.84 -4.41 7.86
CA ILE A 140 5.82 -5.47 7.76
C ILE A 140 5.11 -5.41 6.41
N ILE A 141 4.88 -6.57 5.81
CA ILE A 141 4.10 -6.72 4.58
C ILE A 141 2.70 -7.26 4.95
N PHE A 142 1.68 -6.44 4.76
CA PHE A 142 0.28 -6.82 4.89
C PHE A 142 -0.26 -7.18 3.51
N ASP A 143 -0.64 -8.43 3.30
CA ASP A 143 -1.15 -8.92 2.02
C ASP A 143 -2.38 -9.82 2.18
N ASP A 144 -3.55 -9.28 1.85
CA ASP A 144 -4.82 -10.02 1.92
C ASP A 144 -5.18 -10.73 0.61
N GLY A 145 -4.27 -10.72 -0.36
CA GLY A 145 -4.47 -11.24 -1.70
C GLY A 145 -4.89 -12.70 -1.70
N PHE A 146 -4.25 -13.56 -0.89
CA PHE A 146 -4.59 -14.98 -0.77
C PHE A 146 -5.72 -15.28 0.22
N ALA A 147 -6.11 -14.30 1.05
CA ALA A 147 -7.26 -14.42 1.94
C ALA A 147 -8.57 -14.06 1.22
N SER A 148 -8.50 -13.30 0.14
CA SER A 148 -9.64 -12.90 -0.65
C SER A 148 -10.14 -14.01 -1.58
N SER A 149 -11.41 -13.94 -1.94
CA SER A 149 -12.03 -14.78 -2.96
C SER A 149 -12.27 -13.97 -4.22
N TYR A 150 -11.94 -14.54 -5.38
CA TYR A 150 -12.03 -13.87 -6.67
C TYR A 150 -12.89 -14.67 -7.63
N HIS A 151 -13.59 -13.98 -8.52
CA HIS A 151 -14.36 -14.63 -9.55
C HIS A 151 -13.43 -15.45 -10.48
N ALA A 152 -13.89 -16.61 -10.94
CA ALA A 152 -13.10 -17.47 -11.83
C ALA A 152 -12.81 -16.81 -13.20
N THR A 153 -13.82 -16.15 -13.79
CA THR A 153 -13.75 -15.58 -15.15
C THR A 153 -14.16 -14.10 -15.30
N LYS A 154 -15.17 -13.60 -14.58
CA LYS A 154 -15.63 -12.20 -14.68
C LYS A 154 -14.57 -11.23 -14.16
N GLY A 155 -14.45 -10.09 -14.86
CA GLY A 155 -13.48 -9.04 -14.56
C GLY A 155 -12.05 -9.58 -14.47
N LYS A 156 -11.71 -10.56 -15.32
CA LYS A 156 -10.39 -11.17 -15.41
C LYS A 156 -9.72 -10.68 -16.70
N PRO A 157 -8.83 -9.68 -16.62
CA PRO A 157 -8.04 -9.29 -17.77
C PRO A 157 -7.16 -10.46 -18.24
N GLU A 158 -6.78 -10.45 -19.52
CA GLU A 158 -5.93 -11.49 -20.09
C GLU A 158 -4.61 -11.61 -19.33
N GLY A 159 -4.21 -12.86 -19.04
CA GLY A 159 -2.98 -13.21 -18.34
C GLY A 159 -2.94 -12.92 -16.83
N PHE A 160 -4.04 -12.45 -16.23
CA PHE A 160 -4.16 -12.39 -14.77
C PHE A 160 -4.36 -13.79 -14.17
N ASP A 161 -3.95 -13.96 -12.91
CA ASP A 161 -4.20 -15.17 -12.14
C ASP A 161 -5.64 -15.20 -11.58
N THR A 162 -6.16 -14.06 -11.13
CA THR A 162 -7.50 -13.91 -10.56
C THR A 162 -8.46 -13.13 -11.48
N GLY A 163 -9.76 -13.44 -11.41
CA GLY A 163 -10.79 -12.48 -11.84
C GLY A 163 -11.04 -11.40 -10.78
N MET A 164 -12.17 -10.72 -10.90
CA MET A 164 -12.53 -9.62 -9.99
C MET A 164 -12.70 -10.09 -8.55
N TRP A 165 -12.35 -9.24 -7.59
CA TRP A 165 -12.58 -9.49 -6.17
C TRP A 165 -14.09 -9.63 -5.86
N LEU A 166 -14.45 -10.55 -4.96
CA LEU A 166 -15.84 -10.84 -4.61
C LEU A 166 -16.21 -10.37 -3.20
N GLN A 167 -17.28 -9.56 -3.11
CA GLN A 167 -17.87 -9.14 -1.86
C GLN A 167 -18.72 -10.27 -1.27
N GLY A 168 -18.50 -10.57 0.02
CA GLY A 168 -19.37 -11.49 0.76
C GLY A 168 -20.84 -11.05 0.68
N PRO A 169 -21.81 -11.98 0.54
CA PRO A 169 -21.64 -13.44 0.68
C PRO A 169 -21.13 -14.16 -0.58
N ALA A 170 -20.91 -13.46 -1.70
CA ALA A 170 -20.37 -14.09 -2.91
C ALA A 170 -18.93 -14.58 -2.69
N LYS A 171 -18.60 -15.72 -3.31
CA LYS A 171 -17.27 -16.31 -3.33
C LYS A 171 -17.10 -17.22 -4.55
N ASN A 172 -15.88 -17.50 -4.93
CA ASN A 172 -15.55 -18.57 -5.85
C ASN A 172 -16.00 -19.91 -5.25
N THR A 173 -16.53 -20.81 -6.08
CA THR A 173 -16.91 -22.15 -5.65
C THR A 173 -15.73 -22.97 -5.16
N ALA A 174 -14.51 -22.68 -5.66
CA ALA A 174 -13.27 -23.31 -5.21
C ALA A 174 -12.80 -22.85 -3.83
N ASP A 175 -13.22 -21.66 -3.39
CA ASP A 175 -12.81 -21.08 -2.11
C ASP A 175 -13.68 -21.59 -0.97
N LYS A 176 -13.08 -21.84 0.19
CA LYS A 176 -13.80 -22.31 1.38
C LYS A 176 -14.68 -21.20 1.94
N PHE A 177 -14.13 -20.00 2.06
CA PHE A 177 -14.78 -18.85 2.68
C PHE A 177 -14.89 -17.67 1.70
N ALA A 178 -15.82 -16.75 1.98
CA ALA A 178 -15.82 -15.47 1.29
C ALA A 178 -14.58 -14.65 1.66
N SER A 179 -14.33 -13.58 0.91
CA SER A 179 -13.28 -12.61 1.21
C SER A 179 -13.44 -12.06 2.64
N ALA A 180 -12.33 -11.92 3.36
CA ALA A 180 -12.32 -11.55 4.77
C ALA A 180 -12.86 -10.13 5.04
N ASN A 181 -12.77 -9.22 4.06
CA ASN A 181 -13.25 -7.83 4.13
C ASN A 181 -12.79 -7.11 5.41
N ARG A 182 -11.49 -7.20 5.69
CA ARG A 182 -10.85 -6.71 6.91
C ARG A 182 -9.83 -5.61 6.60
N TYR A 183 -9.55 -4.80 7.61
CA TYR A 183 -8.52 -3.76 7.52
C TYR A 183 -7.12 -4.41 7.56
N SER A 184 -6.08 -3.74 7.08
CA SER A 184 -4.70 -4.23 7.33
C SER A 184 -4.29 -3.88 8.76
N ILE A 185 -4.43 -2.61 9.14
CA ILE A 185 -4.27 -2.13 10.51
C ILE A 185 -5.57 -1.43 10.91
N TYR A 186 -6.13 -1.83 12.06
CA TYR A 186 -7.33 -1.21 12.61
C TYR A 186 -7.11 -0.82 14.07
N SER A 187 -7.42 0.42 14.42
CA SER A 187 -7.55 0.83 15.82
C SER A 187 -9.02 1.06 16.17
N ALA A 188 -9.51 0.36 17.20
CA ALA A 188 -10.89 0.41 17.62
C ALA A 188 -11.26 1.79 18.20
N THR A 189 -12.39 2.35 17.75
CA THR A 189 -12.90 3.66 18.21
C THR A 189 -13.10 3.78 19.72
N ALA A 190 -13.35 2.66 20.41
CA ALA A 190 -13.52 2.64 21.86
C ALA A 190 -12.19 2.71 22.64
N SER A 191 -11.05 2.52 21.98
CA SER A 191 -9.73 2.60 22.61
C SER A 191 -9.49 4.01 23.13
N ARG A 192 -9.01 4.13 24.38
CA ARG A 192 -8.71 5.42 25.03
C ARG A 192 -7.22 5.64 25.31
N GLY A 193 -6.36 4.85 24.67
CA GLY A 193 -4.91 4.98 24.85
C GLY A 193 -4.40 6.33 24.36
N GLU A 194 -3.56 6.99 25.16
CA GLU A 194 -2.93 8.27 24.82
C GLU A 194 -1.44 8.03 24.51
N GLY A 195 -1.02 8.21 23.26
CA GLY A 195 0.36 7.95 22.88
C GLY A 195 0.58 8.03 21.38
N ASP A 196 1.81 7.76 20.98
CA ASP A 196 2.24 7.91 19.59
C ASP A 196 2.33 6.56 18.88
N ILE A 197 2.10 6.57 17.57
CA ILE A 197 2.30 5.42 16.69
C ILE A 197 3.04 5.85 15.42
N THR A 198 4.16 5.19 15.14
CA THR A 198 4.90 5.31 13.88
C THR A 198 4.73 4.04 13.06
N ILE A 199 4.27 4.18 11.82
CA ILE A 199 4.15 3.11 10.83
C ILE A 199 5.08 3.46 9.68
N ARG A 200 6.12 2.63 9.47
CA ARG A 200 7.13 2.92 8.45
C ARG A 200 7.70 1.70 7.76
N ASN A 201 8.21 1.89 6.54
CA ASN A 201 8.82 0.82 5.74
C ASN A 201 7.86 -0.37 5.52
N CYS A 202 6.55 -0.16 5.66
CA CYS A 202 5.54 -1.21 5.52
C CYS A 202 5.00 -1.24 4.10
N THR A 203 4.51 -2.40 3.69
CA THR A 203 3.79 -2.58 2.42
C THR A 203 2.38 -3.04 2.72
N PHE A 204 1.39 -2.31 2.21
CA PHE A 204 -0.02 -2.62 2.28
C PHE A 204 -0.48 -2.97 0.87
N VAL A 205 -0.69 -4.26 0.61
CA VAL A 205 -1.03 -4.74 -0.72
C VAL A 205 -2.26 -5.64 -0.70
N ASN A 206 -3.08 -5.56 -1.75
CA ASN A 206 -4.27 -6.40 -1.90
C ASN A 206 -5.24 -6.30 -0.70
N GLY A 207 -5.32 -5.13 -0.06
CA GLY A 207 -6.18 -4.90 1.09
C GLY A 207 -7.64 -5.16 0.76
N SER A 208 -8.28 -6.06 1.52
CA SER A 208 -9.67 -6.46 1.28
C SER A 208 -10.70 -5.44 1.79
N ASN A 209 -10.26 -4.40 2.50
CA ASN A 209 -10.98 -3.23 2.98
C ASN A 209 -9.99 -2.05 3.07
N ILE A 210 -10.29 -0.99 3.83
CA ILE A 210 -9.37 0.13 4.10
C ILE A 210 -8.05 -0.44 4.66
N ALA A 211 -6.90 -0.04 4.12
CA ALA A 211 -5.64 -0.63 4.57
C ALA A 211 -5.26 -0.14 5.97
N LEU A 212 -5.15 1.17 6.16
CA LEU A 212 -4.90 1.78 7.47
C LEU A 212 -6.15 2.52 7.96
N GLU A 213 -6.80 2.00 9.00
CA GLU A 213 -7.98 2.59 9.64
C GLU A 213 -7.69 2.85 11.12
N LEU A 214 -7.31 4.08 11.48
CA LEU A 214 -6.99 4.43 12.86
C LEU A 214 -8.06 5.36 13.46
N SER A 215 -8.79 4.89 14.46
CA SER A 215 -9.56 5.74 15.38
C SER A 215 -8.73 6.08 16.61
N TRP A 216 -7.79 7.00 16.46
CA TRP A 216 -6.81 7.32 17.49
C TRP A 216 -7.38 8.27 18.55
N HIS A 217 -7.09 8.04 19.82
CA HIS A 217 -7.68 8.83 20.90
C HIS A 217 -6.96 10.16 21.11
N LYS A 218 -5.63 10.13 21.19
CA LYS A 218 -4.78 11.31 21.39
C LYS A 218 -3.32 10.95 21.13
N GLY A 219 -2.55 11.90 20.62
CA GLY A 219 -1.11 11.76 20.35
C GLY A 219 -0.81 11.88 18.86
N LYS A 220 0.39 11.48 18.46
CA LYS A 220 0.85 11.58 17.08
C LYS A 220 0.75 10.26 16.33
N VAL A 221 0.19 10.31 15.13
CA VAL A 221 0.24 9.24 14.13
C VAL A 221 1.26 9.65 13.06
N THR A 222 2.34 8.88 12.89
CA THR A 222 3.34 9.11 11.84
C THR A 222 3.32 7.93 10.87
N CYS A 223 2.92 8.15 9.63
CA CYS A 223 2.87 7.16 8.57
C CYS A 223 3.87 7.57 7.48
N VAL A 224 5.07 6.99 7.52
CA VAL A 224 6.16 7.45 6.65
C VAL A 224 6.86 6.32 5.93
N ASN A 225 7.30 6.57 4.69
CA ASN A 225 8.04 5.59 3.91
C ASN A 225 7.28 4.25 3.74
N ASN A 226 6.01 4.29 3.35
CA ASN A 226 5.21 3.08 3.11
C ASN A 226 4.74 2.99 1.65
N VAL A 227 4.47 1.77 1.22
CA VAL A 227 3.80 1.49 -0.06
C VAL A 227 2.37 1.02 0.22
N PHE A 228 1.40 1.69 -0.40
CA PHE A 228 0.01 1.26 -0.47
C PHE A 228 -0.31 0.94 -1.92
N CYS A 229 -0.62 -0.32 -2.23
CA CYS A 229 -0.84 -0.76 -3.60
C CYS A 229 -2.02 -1.71 -3.68
N ASN A 230 -3.00 -1.45 -4.55
CA ASN A 230 -4.13 -2.35 -4.75
C ASN A 230 -4.97 -2.61 -3.48
N ASN A 231 -5.31 -1.55 -2.75
CA ASN A 231 -6.16 -1.63 -1.56
C ASN A 231 -7.59 -1.24 -1.90
N ARG A 232 -8.60 -1.81 -1.22
CA ARG A 232 -10.00 -1.41 -1.40
C ARG A 232 -10.38 -0.26 -0.49
N MET A 233 -11.38 0.51 -0.93
CA MET A 233 -11.98 1.66 -0.27
C MET A 233 -11.05 2.86 -0.01
N ILE A 234 -10.04 2.71 0.85
CA ILE A 234 -9.12 3.79 1.22
C ILE A 234 -7.76 3.19 1.57
N SER A 235 -6.66 3.79 1.10
CA SER A 235 -5.33 3.32 1.52
C SER A 235 -4.99 3.78 2.94
N ALA A 236 -5.21 5.05 3.29
CA ALA A 236 -5.02 5.55 4.67
C ALA A 236 -6.14 6.46 5.17
N ASN A 237 -6.65 6.16 6.36
CA ASN A 237 -7.71 6.91 7.04
C ASN A 237 -7.39 7.03 8.54
N VAL A 238 -7.28 8.27 9.02
CA VAL A 238 -7.10 8.58 10.44
C VAL A 238 -8.27 9.42 10.91
N THR A 239 -8.83 9.06 12.07
CA THR A 239 -9.91 9.77 12.76
C THR A 239 -9.52 9.97 14.22
N CYS A 240 -10.01 11.04 14.82
CA CYS A 240 -9.87 11.27 16.25
C CYS A 240 -11.09 10.75 17.00
N SER A 241 -10.90 9.82 17.94
CA SER A 241 -12.00 9.30 18.78
C SER A 241 -12.31 10.21 19.98
N ASN A 242 -11.42 11.12 20.32
CA ASN A 242 -11.61 12.16 21.34
C ASN A 242 -12.07 13.46 20.67
N ARG A 243 -13.32 13.89 20.92
CA ARG A 243 -13.98 14.96 20.14
C ARG A 243 -13.48 16.37 20.54
N ASP A 244 -12.29 16.74 20.09
CA ASP A 244 -11.67 18.07 19.94
C ASP A 244 -10.27 17.83 19.32
N PRO A 245 -9.70 18.68 18.43
CA PRO A 245 -8.49 18.31 17.70
C PRO A 245 -7.36 17.95 18.67
N SER A 246 -6.95 16.68 18.63
CA SER A 246 -6.01 16.11 19.60
C SER A 246 -5.13 15.01 19.00
N VAL A 247 -5.26 14.78 17.69
CA VAL A 247 -4.43 13.86 16.93
C VAL A 247 -3.70 14.64 15.84
N GLU A 248 -2.38 14.61 15.91
CA GLU A 248 -1.50 15.02 14.82
C GLU A 248 -1.26 13.82 13.91
N TRP A 249 -1.39 14.01 12.60
CA TRP A 249 -1.12 12.97 11.62
C TRP A 249 -0.10 13.45 10.59
N GLU A 250 1.06 12.83 10.56
CA GLU A 250 2.05 13.01 9.51
C GLU A 250 1.93 11.85 8.52
N PHE A 251 1.76 12.15 7.24
CA PHE A 251 1.75 11.19 6.16
C PHE A 251 2.75 11.63 5.09
N ALA A 252 3.97 11.08 5.16
CA ALA A 252 5.06 11.57 4.33
C ALA A 252 5.87 10.49 3.63
N ASN A 253 6.35 10.80 2.42
CA ASN A 253 7.19 9.87 1.65
C ASN A 253 6.50 8.51 1.46
N ASN A 254 5.20 8.47 1.15
CA ASN A 254 4.48 7.24 0.84
C ASN A 254 4.12 7.17 -0.64
N THR A 255 4.11 5.96 -1.20
CA THR A 255 3.60 5.70 -2.56
C THR A 255 2.23 5.04 -2.45
N VAL A 256 1.18 5.67 -3.00
CA VAL A 256 -0.21 5.23 -2.93
C VAL A 256 -0.77 5.03 -4.33
N LEU A 257 -0.92 3.77 -4.75
CA LEU A 257 -1.36 3.39 -6.09
C LEU A 257 -2.52 2.38 -6.07
N PHE A 258 -3.40 2.46 -7.07
CA PHE A 258 -4.45 1.46 -7.32
C PHE A 258 -5.43 1.29 -6.14
N THR A 259 -5.88 2.37 -5.50
CA THR A 259 -6.97 2.23 -4.52
C THR A 259 -8.31 2.04 -5.22
N TRP A 260 -9.00 0.95 -4.91
CA TRP A 260 -10.26 0.53 -5.54
C TRP A 260 -11.48 1.04 -4.79
N SER A 261 -12.57 1.25 -5.53
CA SER A 261 -13.90 1.49 -4.99
C SER A 261 -14.37 0.38 -4.04
N ARG A 262 -15.43 0.66 -3.29
CA ARG A 262 -16.07 -0.35 -2.42
C ARG A 262 -16.76 -1.42 -3.26
N LEU A 263 -17.38 -1.09 -4.38
CA LEU A 263 -18.07 -2.06 -5.23
C LEU A 263 -17.50 -2.04 -6.64
N SER A 264 -17.77 -3.11 -7.39
CA SER A 264 -17.33 -3.26 -8.78
C SER A 264 -18.05 -2.33 -9.76
N ASP A 265 -19.00 -1.51 -9.27
CA ASP A 265 -19.63 -0.42 -10.02
C ASP A 265 -18.75 0.83 -10.14
N LEU A 266 -17.68 0.88 -9.34
CA LEU A 266 -16.73 1.99 -9.30
C LEU A 266 -17.38 3.33 -8.90
N GLY A 267 -18.51 3.28 -8.18
CA GLY A 267 -19.33 4.46 -7.89
C GLY A 267 -19.02 5.17 -6.57
N ASP A 268 -18.42 4.49 -5.59
CA ASP A 268 -18.05 5.09 -4.30
C ASP A 268 -16.75 4.53 -3.71
N MET A 269 -16.14 5.31 -2.81
CA MET A 269 -14.81 5.03 -2.23
C MET A 269 -13.73 4.88 -3.30
N GLY A 270 -12.53 4.40 -2.98
CA GLY A 270 -11.39 4.38 -3.91
C GLY A 270 -10.51 5.61 -3.75
N PHE A 271 -10.30 6.04 -2.50
CA PHE A 271 -9.52 7.21 -2.15
C PHE A 271 -8.11 6.82 -1.73
N GLY A 272 -7.08 7.51 -2.19
CA GLY A 272 -5.73 7.28 -1.68
C GLY A 272 -5.66 7.54 -0.17
N ILE A 273 -6.02 8.75 0.22
CA ILE A 273 -5.88 9.26 1.60
C ILE A 273 -7.19 9.93 2.00
N ARG A 274 -7.61 9.79 3.26
CA ARG A 274 -8.74 10.56 3.83
C ARG A 274 -8.38 11.20 5.16
N ASN A 275 -8.64 12.51 5.26
CA ASN A 275 -8.60 13.24 6.53
C ASN A 275 -10.01 13.36 7.17
N ASN A 276 -10.08 13.41 8.50
CA ASN A 276 -11.34 13.44 9.26
C ASN A 276 -11.33 14.46 10.40
N THR A 277 -12.52 14.70 10.96
CA THR A 277 -12.73 15.52 12.16
C THR A 277 -11.75 15.19 13.28
N GLY A 278 -11.20 16.24 13.90
CA GLY A 278 -10.33 16.18 15.07
C GLY A 278 -8.87 15.83 14.76
N VAL A 279 -8.48 15.84 13.48
CA VAL A 279 -7.13 15.53 13.02
C VAL A 279 -6.50 16.77 12.39
N THR A 280 -5.27 17.07 12.82
CA THR A 280 -4.36 17.99 12.12
C THR A 280 -3.43 17.15 11.27
N ALA A 281 -3.64 17.14 9.96
CA ALA A 281 -2.92 16.32 9.00
C ALA A 281 -1.84 17.13 8.27
N ASN A 282 -0.61 16.61 8.25
CA ASN A 282 0.49 17.07 7.41
C ASN A 282 0.81 15.97 6.39
N ILE A 283 0.41 16.19 5.14
CA ILE A 283 0.46 15.24 4.05
C ILE A 283 1.44 15.76 3.00
N HIS A 284 2.65 15.22 2.96
CA HIS A 284 3.70 15.79 2.11
C HIS A 284 4.68 14.79 1.51
N ASP A 285 5.34 15.17 0.41
CA ASP A 285 6.36 14.34 -0.26
C ASP A 285 5.86 12.95 -0.69
N ASN A 286 4.55 12.80 -0.94
CA ASN A 286 3.97 11.53 -1.37
C ASN A 286 3.90 11.43 -2.90
N ILE A 287 3.76 10.20 -3.40
CA ILE A 287 3.32 9.94 -4.77
C ILE A 287 1.94 9.28 -4.71
N ILE A 288 0.92 9.92 -5.26
CA ILE A 288 -0.49 9.55 -5.12
C ILE A 288 -1.14 9.48 -6.50
N GLY A 289 -1.42 8.27 -6.98
CA GLY A 289 -1.96 8.13 -8.32
C GLY A 289 -2.70 6.84 -8.58
N LEU A 290 -3.29 6.74 -9.77
CA LEU A 290 -3.98 5.53 -10.24
C LEU A 290 -5.07 5.05 -9.26
N ASN A 291 -5.73 5.96 -8.54
CA ASN A 291 -6.85 5.63 -7.67
C ASN A 291 -8.18 5.69 -8.44
N VAL A 292 -9.13 4.81 -8.10
CA VAL A 292 -10.41 4.68 -8.83
C VAL A 292 -11.32 5.89 -8.69
N LEU A 293 -11.21 6.64 -7.59
CA LEU A 293 -11.86 7.95 -7.45
C LEU A 293 -10.80 9.04 -7.30
N THR A 294 -10.39 9.34 -6.08
CA THR A 294 -9.63 10.56 -5.78
C THR A 294 -8.35 10.30 -5.02
N GLY A 295 -7.29 11.07 -5.27
CA GLY A 295 -6.03 10.97 -4.53
C GLY A 295 -6.21 11.27 -3.04
N PHE A 296 -6.72 12.45 -2.72
CA PHE A 296 -6.97 12.93 -1.36
C PHE A 296 -8.45 13.31 -1.16
N ASP A 297 -9.09 12.72 -0.16
CA ASP A 297 -10.49 12.98 0.21
C ASP A 297 -10.59 13.76 1.52
N ASN A 298 -11.17 14.96 1.43
CA ASN A 298 -11.48 15.82 2.57
C ASN A 298 -13.00 16.03 2.76
N THR A 299 -13.85 15.14 2.25
CA THR A 299 -15.31 15.32 2.31
C THR A 299 -15.96 14.85 3.62
N LYS A 300 -15.27 13.97 4.36
CA LYS A 300 -15.81 13.36 5.59
C LYS A 300 -15.59 14.25 6.82
N GLY A 301 -16.63 14.38 7.64
CA GLY A 301 -16.54 15.10 8.92
C GLY A 301 -16.81 16.59 8.81
N ASP A 302 -16.60 17.31 9.91
CA ASP A 302 -16.78 18.76 10.02
C ASP A 302 -15.47 19.44 9.58
N SER A 303 -15.52 20.19 8.48
CA SER A 303 -14.37 20.89 7.89
C SER A 303 -13.72 21.88 8.85
N LYS A 304 -14.49 22.49 9.75
CA LYS A 304 -14.00 23.47 10.74
C LYS A 304 -13.24 22.84 11.90
N LYS A 305 -13.28 21.51 12.00
CA LYS A 305 -12.69 20.74 13.10
C LYS A 305 -11.55 19.83 12.64
N LYS A 306 -11.04 20.04 11.42
CA LYS A 306 -9.85 19.37 10.90
C LYS A 306 -8.96 20.41 10.25
N VAL A 307 -7.67 20.18 10.28
CA VAL A 307 -6.65 21.04 9.67
C VAL A 307 -5.84 20.18 8.72
N THR A 308 -5.57 20.67 7.52
CA THR A 308 -4.83 19.91 6.51
C THR A 308 -3.76 20.81 5.89
N TYR A 309 -2.52 20.35 5.95
CA TYR A 309 -1.41 20.81 5.14
C TYR A 309 -1.17 19.73 4.10
N LEU A 310 -1.46 20.02 2.83
CA LEU A 310 -1.32 19.08 1.72
C LEU A 310 -0.28 19.63 0.77
N ASP A 311 1.00 19.47 1.09
CA ASP A 311 2.06 20.20 0.41
C ASP A 311 3.02 19.28 -0.30
N ASN A 312 3.59 19.72 -1.42
CA ASN A 312 4.75 19.08 -2.02
C ASN A 312 4.50 17.60 -2.41
N ASN A 313 3.29 17.25 -2.87
CA ASN A 313 2.94 15.89 -3.31
C ASN A 313 2.93 15.78 -4.84
N ILE A 314 3.12 14.57 -5.34
CA ILE A 314 2.95 14.24 -6.76
C ILE A 314 1.63 13.53 -6.97
N PHE A 315 0.79 14.07 -7.85
CA PHE A 315 -0.46 13.48 -8.28
C PHE A 315 -0.40 13.01 -9.73
N PHE A 316 -1.07 11.89 -10.05
CA PHE A 316 -1.23 11.46 -11.45
C PHE A 316 -2.32 10.41 -11.62
N LEU A 317 -3.07 10.51 -12.71
CA LEU A 317 -3.99 9.47 -13.17
C LEU A 317 -4.98 8.95 -12.09
N ASN A 318 -5.32 9.76 -11.10
CA ASN A 318 -6.49 9.51 -10.26
C ASN A 318 -7.73 9.70 -11.15
N ARG A 319 -8.62 8.71 -11.19
CA ARG A 319 -9.64 8.63 -12.24
C ARG A 319 -10.65 9.79 -12.19
N GLU A 320 -11.06 10.22 -11.00
CA GLU A 320 -12.06 11.27 -10.83
C GLU A 320 -11.43 12.65 -10.58
N SER A 321 -10.59 12.77 -9.56
CA SER A 321 -9.90 14.02 -9.20
C SER A 321 -8.62 13.73 -8.40
N ASP A 322 -7.79 14.75 -8.17
CA ASP A 322 -6.63 14.61 -7.30
C ASP A 322 -6.99 14.96 -5.86
N VAL A 323 -7.84 15.98 -5.68
CA VAL A 323 -8.43 16.36 -4.39
C VAL A 323 -9.95 16.44 -4.53
N GLN A 324 -10.67 15.99 -3.50
CA GLN A 324 -12.09 16.26 -3.35
C GLN A 324 -12.41 16.79 -1.96
N MET A 325 -13.30 17.78 -1.90
CA MET A 325 -13.59 18.51 -0.67
C MET A 325 -15.05 18.95 -0.59
N THR A 326 -15.58 19.05 0.63
CA THR A 326 -16.91 19.61 0.85
C THR A 326 -16.82 21.14 0.80
N ILE A 327 -17.36 21.74 -0.26
CA ILE A 327 -17.58 23.19 -0.38
C ILE A 327 -19.09 23.41 -0.36
N SER A 328 -19.64 23.59 0.84
CA SER A 328 -21.09 23.59 1.08
C SER A 328 -21.83 24.51 0.08
N PRO A 329 -22.89 24.03 -0.59
CA PRO A 329 -23.59 22.75 -0.40
C PRO A 329 -23.06 21.57 -1.26
N SER A 330 -21.96 21.76 -1.98
CA SER A 330 -21.46 20.83 -3.01
C SER A 330 -20.16 20.11 -2.61
N ILE A 331 -19.74 19.16 -3.45
CA ILE A 331 -18.41 18.54 -3.36
C ILE A 331 -17.60 19.07 -4.55
N ALA A 332 -16.50 19.77 -4.25
CA ALA A 332 -15.50 20.14 -5.24
C ALA A 332 -14.62 18.92 -5.55
N LYS A 333 -14.25 18.79 -6.82
CA LYS A 333 -13.36 17.75 -7.36
C LYS A 333 -12.36 18.47 -8.24
N VAL A 334 -11.11 18.49 -7.80
CA VAL A 334 -10.11 19.43 -8.31
C VAL A 334 -8.87 18.65 -8.75
N ARG A 335 -8.28 19.10 -9.84
CA ARG A 335 -7.01 18.59 -10.36
C ARG A 335 -5.87 19.46 -9.88
N VAL A 336 -4.65 18.93 -9.87
CA VAL A 336 -3.50 19.61 -9.27
C VAL A 336 -3.22 20.99 -9.88
N GLU A 337 -3.58 21.21 -11.15
CA GLU A 337 -3.41 22.50 -11.82
C GLU A 337 -4.32 23.60 -11.25
N ASP A 338 -5.43 23.22 -10.60
CA ASP A 338 -6.45 24.12 -10.08
C ASP A 338 -6.48 24.14 -8.53
N PHE A 339 -5.44 23.64 -7.85
CA PHE A 339 -5.42 23.58 -6.38
C PHE A 339 -5.46 24.95 -5.69
N GLU A 340 -5.04 26.02 -6.37
CA GLU A 340 -5.15 27.39 -5.87
C GLU A 340 -6.61 27.78 -5.54
N ASP A 341 -7.60 27.19 -6.22
CA ASP A 341 -9.03 27.43 -5.96
C ASP A 341 -9.49 26.87 -4.60
N LEU A 342 -8.68 26.03 -3.95
CA LEU A 342 -8.98 25.44 -2.64
C LEU A 342 -8.35 26.23 -1.47
N GLU A 343 -7.49 27.20 -1.75
CA GLU A 343 -6.86 28.02 -0.71
C GLU A 343 -7.90 28.79 0.12
N GLY A 344 -7.71 28.78 1.45
CA GLY A 344 -8.62 29.44 2.39
C GLY A 344 -9.97 28.74 2.59
N THR A 345 -10.18 27.55 2.01
CA THR A 345 -11.38 26.73 2.30
C THR A 345 -11.27 26.04 3.66
N ASP A 346 -12.40 25.96 4.40
CA ASP A 346 -12.44 25.27 5.70
C ASP A 346 -11.85 23.85 5.57
N GLY A 347 -10.85 23.54 6.40
CA GLY A 347 -10.21 22.24 6.45
C GLY A 347 -8.97 22.07 5.57
N ILE A 348 -8.52 23.12 4.87
CA ILE A 348 -7.21 23.25 4.23
C ILE A 348 -6.54 24.52 4.77
N GLU A 349 -5.36 24.34 5.34
CA GLU A 349 -4.50 25.43 5.80
C GLU A 349 -3.41 25.73 4.76
N SER A 350 -2.90 24.69 4.09
CA SER A 350 -1.90 24.80 3.03
C SER A 350 -2.14 23.74 1.94
N ILE A 351 -1.88 24.10 0.68
CA ILE A 351 -1.96 23.22 -0.48
C ILE A 351 -0.88 23.54 -1.54
N GLU A 352 0.33 23.83 -1.08
CA GLU A 352 1.41 24.41 -1.88
C GLU A 352 2.29 23.34 -2.54
N ASP A 353 3.00 23.71 -3.62
CA ASP A 353 4.04 22.90 -4.28
C ASP A 353 3.61 21.49 -4.73
N ASN A 354 2.31 21.23 -4.85
CA ASN A 354 1.82 19.99 -5.42
C ASN A 354 1.96 20.02 -6.95
N ILE A 355 2.42 18.92 -7.52
CA ILE A 355 2.68 18.84 -8.96
C ILE A 355 2.07 17.59 -9.58
N ASN A 356 1.83 17.66 -10.89
CA ASN A 356 1.63 16.44 -11.67
C ASN A 356 2.92 15.64 -11.77
N LEU A 357 2.80 14.34 -11.99
CA LEU A 357 3.93 13.53 -12.40
C LEU A 357 4.45 13.98 -13.78
N GLU A 358 5.66 14.51 -13.81
CA GLU A 358 6.29 15.00 -15.05
C GLU A 358 7.01 13.89 -15.83
N ASP A 359 7.78 13.04 -15.15
CA ASP A 359 8.52 11.93 -15.76
C ASP A 359 7.98 10.56 -15.33
N PRO A 360 7.15 9.90 -16.15
CA PRO A 360 6.64 8.56 -15.82
C PRO A 360 7.73 7.47 -15.82
N ASN A 361 8.94 7.74 -16.34
CA ASN A 361 10.03 6.76 -16.35
C ASN A 361 10.53 6.40 -14.94
N ILE A 362 10.20 7.19 -13.90
CA ILE A 362 10.46 6.83 -12.51
C ILE A 362 9.88 5.45 -12.14
N PHE A 363 8.84 5.01 -12.85
CA PHE A 363 8.17 3.72 -12.67
C PHE A 363 8.61 2.62 -13.63
N ALA A 364 9.57 2.89 -14.54
CA ALA A 364 10.06 1.90 -15.48
C ALA A 364 10.58 0.65 -14.76
N GLY A 365 10.00 -0.52 -15.10
CA GLY A 365 10.33 -1.80 -14.46
C GLY A 365 9.86 -1.97 -13.02
N ARG A 366 9.13 -0.99 -12.45
CA ARG A 366 8.66 -1.01 -11.06
C ARG A 366 7.16 -1.25 -10.93
N ILE A 367 6.36 -0.67 -11.83
CA ILE A 367 4.93 -0.96 -11.91
C ILE A 367 4.72 -2.17 -12.83
N ASN A 368 3.89 -3.13 -12.40
CA ASN A 368 3.44 -4.22 -13.25
C ASN A 368 2.70 -3.68 -14.49
N THR A 369 3.32 -3.79 -15.67
CA THR A 369 2.81 -3.22 -16.93
C THR A 369 1.46 -3.80 -17.33
N GLN A 370 1.25 -5.10 -17.13
CA GLN A 370 -0.01 -5.75 -17.44
C GLN A 370 -1.14 -5.21 -16.56
N TYR A 371 -0.86 -5.02 -15.26
CA TYR A 371 -1.80 -4.46 -14.31
C TYR A 371 -2.14 -3.01 -14.63
N LEU A 372 -1.13 -2.18 -14.92
CA LEU A 372 -1.31 -0.79 -15.32
C LEU A 372 -2.16 -0.67 -16.59
N ASN A 373 -1.85 -1.48 -17.61
CA ASN A 373 -2.62 -1.49 -18.86
C ASN A 373 -4.07 -1.90 -18.64
N ALA A 374 -4.31 -2.96 -17.84
CA ALA A 374 -5.67 -3.39 -17.50
C ALA A 374 -6.43 -2.30 -16.72
N PHE A 375 -5.77 -1.62 -15.78
CA PHE A 375 -6.36 -0.54 -15.00
C PHE A 375 -6.74 0.66 -15.87
N MET A 376 -5.82 1.14 -16.72
CA MET A 376 -6.06 2.29 -17.61
C MET A 376 -7.09 2.00 -18.70
N SER A 377 -7.21 0.74 -19.14
CA SER A 377 -8.15 0.34 -20.20
C SER A 377 -9.51 -0.13 -19.69
N MET A 378 -9.67 -0.26 -18.37
CA MET A 378 -10.85 -0.82 -17.73
C MET A 378 -12.13 -0.06 -18.09
N LYS A 379 -13.16 -0.80 -18.50
CA LYS A 379 -14.50 -0.26 -18.72
C LYS A 379 -15.51 -0.81 -17.73
N TYR A 380 -16.53 0.00 -17.48
CA TYR A 380 -17.72 -0.36 -16.72
C TYR A 380 -18.96 -0.15 -17.59
N SER A 381 -19.92 -1.07 -17.52
CA SER A 381 -21.20 -0.95 -18.21
C SER A 381 -22.33 -1.56 -17.38
N GLU A 382 -23.51 -0.95 -17.46
CA GLU A 382 -24.74 -1.42 -16.82
C GLU A 382 -25.80 -1.73 -17.87
N ALA A 383 -26.53 -2.83 -17.65
CA ALA A 383 -27.74 -3.13 -18.39
C ALA A 383 -28.89 -3.35 -17.41
N THR A 384 -29.94 -2.55 -17.54
CA THR A 384 -31.16 -2.68 -16.74
C THR A 384 -32.21 -3.39 -17.57
N LYS A 385 -32.69 -4.54 -17.07
CA LYS A 385 -33.84 -5.24 -17.62
C LYS A 385 -35.01 -5.06 -16.67
N LEU A 386 -36.05 -4.34 -17.09
CA LEU A 386 -37.29 -4.26 -16.32
C LEU A 386 -37.98 -5.63 -16.31
N ASP A 387 -38.57 -5.99 -15.18
CA ASP A 387 -39.37 -7.20 -15.11
C ASP A 387 -40.67 -6.97 -15.90
N GLU A 388 -40.85 -7.71 -16.98
CA GLU A 388 -42.05 -7.62 -17.80
C GLU A 388 -43.19 -8.38 -17.10
N GLY A 389 -44.24 -7.67 -16.67
CA GLY A 389 -45.39 -8.30 -16.03
C GLY A 389 -46.38 -7.34 -15.39
N GLN A 390 -47.54 -7.88 -15.01
CA GLN A 390 -48.67 -7.13 -14.42
C GLN A 390 -48.27 -6.34 -13.16
N ALA A 391 -47.27 -6.81 -12.41
CA ALA A 391 -46.74 -6.12 -11.26
C ALA A 391 -46.13 -4.74 -11.61
N ASN A 392 -45.33 -4.64 -12.67
CA ASN A 392 -44.78 -3.36 -13.10
C ASN A 392 -45.82 -2.47 -13.79
N SER A 393 -46.81 -3.04 -14.49
CA SER A 393 -47.96 -2.27 -14.99
C SER A 393 -48.76 -1.64 -13.86
N LEU A 394 -49.00 -2.38 -12.77
CA LEU A 394 -49.68 -1.88 -11.57
C LEU A 394 -48.84 -0.84 -10.82
N ARG A 395 -47.54 -1.07 -10.66
CA ARG A 395 -46.63 -0.09 -10.03
C ARG A 395 -46.58 1.22 -10.81
N SER A 396 -46.55 1.15 -12.14
CA SER A 396 -46.66 2.32 -13.02
C SER A 396 -47.97 3.08 -12.79
N ALA A 397 -49.11 2.38 -12.78
CA ALA A 397 -50.43 2.98 -12.52
C ALA A 397 -50.55 3.62 -11.13
N LEU A 398 -49.78 3.15 -10.15
CA LEU A 398 -49.76 3.65 -8.77
C LEU A 398 -48.63 4.66 -8.49
N GLY A 399 -47.86 5.07 -9.51
CA GLY A 399 -46.72 5.99 -9.34
C GLY A 399 -45.57 5.43 -8.50
N MET A 400 -45.45 4.10 -8.42
CA MET A 400 -44.43 3.40 -7.65
C MET A 400 -43.19 3.10 -8.53
N PRO A 401 -41.97 3.06 -7.95
CA PRO A 401 -40.76 2.69 -8.69
C PRO A 401 -40.88 1.27 -9.28
N LEU A 402 -40.55 1.11 -10.57
CA LEU A 402 -40.57 -0.19 -11.26
C LEU A 402 -39.48 -1.13 -10.74
N GLN A 403 -39.73 -2.43 -10.84
CA GLN A 403 -38.78 -3.48 -10.50
C GLN A 403 -38.03 -3.97 -11.76
N GLY A 404 -36.77 -4.33 -11.60
CA GLY A 404 -35.96 -4.88 -12.68
C GLY A 404 -34.66 -5.46 -12.16
N THR A 405 -33.97 -6.17 -13.04
CA THR A 405 -32.64 -6.73 -12.81
C THR A 405 -31.59 -5.81 -13.42
N ILE A 406 -30.63 -5.35 -12.61
CA ILE A 406 -29.43 -4.67 -13.10
C ILE A 406 -28.32 -5.71 -13.26
N THR A 407 -27.76 -5.80 -14.46
CA THR A 407 -26.53 -6.58 -14.70
C THR A 407 -25.39 -5.61 -14.92
N THR A 408 -24.40 -5.65 -14.03
CA THR A 408 -23.17 -4.87 -14.15
C THR A 408 -22.05 -5.71 -14.77
N LYS A 409 -21.24 -5.10 -15.63
CA LYS A 409 -20.05 -5.71 -16.21
C LYS A 409 -18.87 -4.75 -16.03
N VAL A 410 -17.79 -5.27 -15.46
CA VAL A 410 -16.51 -4.57 -15.34
C VAL A 410 -15.40 -5.46 -15.89
N ASP A 411 -14.45 -4.85 -16.59
CA ASP A 411 -13.33 -5.59 -17.21
C ASP A 411 -12.24 -5.98 -16.19
N MET A 412 -12.13 -5.21 -15.11
CA MET A 412 -11.19 -5.40 -14.01
C MET A 412 -11.80 -4.86 -12.72
N TYR A 413 -11.62 -5.51 -11.58
CA TYR A 413 -11.98 -4.91 -10.29
C TYR A 413 -11.23 -5.57 -9.15
N ALA A 414 -10.32 -4.81 -8.54
CA ALA A 414 -9.50 -5.24 -7.39
C ALA A 414 -8.89 -6.64 -7.58
N ASN A 415 -8.52 -6.98 -8.82
CA ASN A 415 -7.77 -8.20 -9.10
C ASN A 415 -6.47 -8.18 -8.32
N ARG A 416 -5.95 -9.37 -7.98
CA ARG A 416 -4.75 -9.47 -7.16
C ARG A 416 -3.54 -8.85 -7.85
N TYR A 417 -2.83 -8.00 -7.12
CA TYR A 417 -1.58 -7.40 -7.55
C TYR A 417 -0.41 -8.25 -7.05
N PRO A 418 0.62 -8.52 -7.88
CA PRO A 418 1.80 -9.24 -7.43
C PRO A 418 2.54 -8.49 -6.32
N MET A 419 2.60 -9.07 -5.11
CA MET A 419 3.26 -8.43 -3.96
C MET A 419 4.72 -8.05 -4.24
N GLU A 420 5.44 -8.89 -4.98
CA GLU A 420 6.83 -8.62 -5.37
C GLU A 420 6.97 -7.36 -6.25
N ASP A 421 5.98 -7.05 -7.09
CA ASP A 421 5.99 -5.82 -7.88
C ASP A 421 5.69 -4.61 -6.99
N ALA A 422 4.83 -4.74 -5.99
CA ALA A 422 4.53 -3.66 -5.05
C ALA A 422 5.80 -3.26 -4.26
N LEU A 423 6.66 -4.22 -3.91
CA LEU A 423 7.93 -3.95 -3.24
C LEU A 423 8.92 -3.14 -4.10
N LYS A 424 8.80 -3.16 -5.43
CA LYS A 424 9.67 -2.39 -6.34
C LYS A 424 9.39 -0.89 -6.32
N LEU A 425 8.26 -0.49 -5.73
CA LEU A 425 7.85 0.92 -5.60
C LEU A 425 8.70 1.69 -4.58
N PHE A 426 9.41 1.00 -3.69
CA PHE A 426 10.41 1.66 -2.83
C PHE A 426 11.56 2.22 -3.67
N GLY A 427 11.91 3.47 -3.38
CA GLY A 427 12.97 4.21 -4.04
C GLY A 427 12.68 4.51 -5.51
N ALA A 428 11.40 4.62 -5.91
CA ALA A 428 11.02 5.00 -7.27
C ALA A 428 11.53 6.40 -7.64
N MET A 429 11.39 7.36 -6.72
CA MET A 429 11.86 8.73 -6.88
C MET A 429 12.56 9.21 -5.59
N PRO A 430 13.79 9.73 -5.66
CA PRO A 430 14.44 10.30 -4.49
C PRO A 430 13.66 11.48 -3.91
N GLY A 431 13.44 11.48 -2.59
CA GLY A 431 12.75 12.55 -1.86
C GLY A 431 11.23 12.61 -2.06
N LYS A 432 10.64 11.74 -2.89
CA LYS A 432 9.20 11.65 -3.14
C LYS A 432 8.70 10.22 -3.13
N GLY A 433 7.55 10.00 -2.50
CA GLY A 433 6.97 8.68 -2.34
C GLY A 433 7.83 7.78 -1.45
N ALA A 434 7.59 6.47 -1.49
CA ALA A 434 8.34 5.51 -0.71
C ALA A 434 9.83 5.50 -1.13
N GLN A 435 10.72 5.70 -0.17
CA GLN A 435 12.17 5.78 -0.28
C GLN A 435 12.85 4.42 -0.06
N ASN A 436 14.10 4.29 -0.51
CA ASN A 436 14.89 3.08 -0.29
C ASN A 436 15.11 2.82 1.21
N ILE A 437 14.74 1.63 1.69
CA ILE A 437 14.77 1.28 3.12
C ILE A 437 16.19 0.97 3.64
N ASN A 438 17.17 0.70 2.76
CA ASN A 438 18.48 0.20 3.18
C ASN A 438 19.70 1.01 2.69
N GLY A 439 19.53 2.23 2.16
CA GLY A 439 20.66 3.00 1.62
C GLY A 439 21.42 2.35 0.46
N VAL A 440 20.98 1.18 -0.03
CA VAL A 440 21.46 0.58 -1.27
C VAL A 440 20.76 1.33 -2.40
N ALA A 441 21.52 2.18 -3.09
CA ALA A 441 21.10 2.74 -4.36
C ALA A 441 20.59 1.61 -5.25
N ASN A 442 19.41 1.81 -5.84
CA ASN A 442 18.98 0.97 -6.94
C ASN A 442 20.13 0.96 -7.97
N PRO A 443 20.57 -0.17 -8.54
CA PRO A 443 21.55 -0.16 -9.64
C PRO A 443 21.09 0.69 -10.84
N LEU A 444 19.84 1.15 -10.86
CA LEU A 444 19.30 2.06 -11.86
C LEU A 444 19.29 3.55 -11.45
N VAL A 445 19.67 3.91 -10.22
CA VAL A 445 19.81 5.31 -9.80
C VAL A 445 20.92 5.41 -8.74
N SER A 446 22.17 5.20 -9.13
CA SER A 446 23.29 5.79 -8.40
C SER A 446 23.50 7.21 -8.93
N SER A 447 23.30 8.21 -8.08
CA SER A 447 23.86 9.56 -8.24
C SER A 447 25.39 9.54 -8.10
N ALA A 448 26.07 8.65 -8.83
CA ALA A 448 27.48 8.83 -9.14
C ALA A 448 27.52 9.97 -10.16
N GLY A 449 28.30 11.01 -9.89
CA GLY A 449 28.46 12.15 -10.78
C GLY A 449 28.57 11.68 -12.22
N LEU A 450 27.58 12.07 -13.03
CA LEU A 450 27.62 11.93 -14.48
C LEU A 450 28.82 12.75 -14.96
N ASP A 451 29.97 12.10 -15.09
CA ASP A 451 31.07 12.58 -15.90
C ASP A 451 30.58 12.49 -17.36
N THR A 452 29.88 13.55 -17.79
CA THR A 452 29.35 13.70 -19.14
C THR A 452 30.46 13.67 -20.19
N GLY A 453 31.73 13.80 -19.79
CA GLY A 453 32.90 13.59 -20.65
C GLY A 453 33.08 12.12 -21.04
N LYS A 454 33.08 11.20 -20.07
CA LYS A 454 33.30 9.76 -20.32
C LYS A 454 32.16 9.07 -21.04
N LEU A 455 30.92 9.48 -20.78
CA LEU A 455 29.76 8.99 -21.53
C LEU A 455 29.77 9.48 -22.97
N ARG A 456 30.24 10.71 -23.21
CA ARG A 456 30.36 11.25 -24.56
C ARG A 456 31.50 10.59 -25.34
N GLU A 457 32.65 10.34 -24.71
CA GLU A 457 33.75 9.57 -25.31
C GLU A 457 33.33 8.12 -25.63
N GLY A 458 32.67 7.42 -24.70
CA GLY A 458 32.20 6.06 -24.95
C GLY A 458 31.13 5.96 -26.04
N ILE A 459 30.23 6.96 -26.14
CA ILE A 459 29.24 7.04 -27.22
C ILE A 459 29.93 7.33 -28.56
N LEU A 460 30.90 8.25 -28.59
CA LEU A 460 31.67 8.55 -29.81
C LEU A 460 32.46 7.34 -30.28
N ASP A 461 33.22 6.68 -29.41
CA ASP A 461 33.97 5.45 -29.74
C ASP A 461 33.05 4.33 -30.25
N SER A 462 31.86 4.17 -29.66
CA SER A 462 30.89 3.16 -30.12
C SER A 462 30.25 3.50 -31.46
N THR A 463 30.05 4.80 -31.75
CA THR A 463 29.49 5.28 -33.01
C THR A 463 30.52 5.20 -34.13
N ASP A 464 31.78 5.53 -33.84
CA ASP A 464 32.90 5.40 -34.77
C ASP A 464 33.12 3.94 -35.13
N LYS A 465 33.14 3.04 -34.13
CA LYS A 465 33.25 1.59 -34.37
C LYS A 465 32.07 1.04 -35.19
N PHE A 466 30.85 1.45 -34.89
CA PHE A 466 29.68 1.05 -35.69
C PHE A 466 29.77 1.55 -37.13
N THR A 467 30.30 2.76 -37.33
CA THR A 467 30.49 3.35 -38.67
C THR A 467 31.59 2.62 -39.45
N GLU A 468 32.70 2.24 -38.80
CA GLU A 468 33.75 1.40 -39.40
C GLU A 468 33.22 0.01 -39.77
N ASP A 469 32.45 -0.64 -38.89
CA ASP A 469 31.87 -1.96 -39.13
C ASP A 469 30.87 -1.93 -40.32
N VAL A 470 30.08 -0.86 -40.45
CA VAL A 470 29.16 -0.67 -41.59
C VAL A 470 29.92 -0.39 -42.90
N LEU A 471 31.01 0.37 -42.85
CA LEU A 471 31.85 0.63 -44.01
C LEU A 471 32.56 -0.65 -44.49
N ASP A 472 33.11 -1.45 -43.57
CA ASP A 472 33.75 -2.73 -43.89
C ASP A 472 32.74 -3.72 -44.49
N PHE A 473 31.52 -3.79 -43.94
CA PHE A 473 30.44 -4.59 -44.50
C PHE A 473 30.04 -4.12 -45.92
N SER A 474 29.89 -2.81 -46.12
CA SER A 474 29.56 -2.24 -47.43
C SER A 474 30.64 -2.50 -48.47
N ASN A 475 31.92 -2.43 -48.10
CA ASN A 475 33.03 -2.72 -49.00
C ASN A 475 33.07 -4.19 -49.40
N LYS A 476 32.91 -5.11 -48.43
CA LYS A 476 32.82 -6.56 -48.69
C LYS A 476 31.65 -6.91 -49.62
N LEU A 477 30.49 -6.30 -49.38
CA LEU A 477 29.32 -6.50 -50.24
C LEU A 477 29.58 -5.99 -51.67
N THR A 478 30.30 -4.87 -51.81
CA THR A 478 30.64 -4.30 -53.12
C THR A 478 31.62 -5.19 -53.88
N GLU A 479 32.63 -5.75 -53.19
CA GLU A 479 33.57 -6.72 -53.78
C GLU A 479 32.86 -8.00 -54.22
N GLU A 480 31.97 -8.57 -53.40
CA GLU A 480 31.18 -9.76 -53.78
C GLU A 480 30.26 -9.49 -54.99
N ILE A 481 29.67 -8.30 -55.08
CA ILE A 481 28.85 -7.90 -56.24
C ILE A 481 29.72 -7.74 -57.50
N LEU A 482 30.90 -7.16 -57.39
CA LEU A 482 31.84 -7.01 -58.51
C LEU A 482 32.36 -8.36 -59.01
N ASP A 483 32.69 -9.28 -58.11
CA ASP A 483 33.15 -10.63 -58.46
C ASP A 483 32.03 -11.45 -59.12
N SER A 484 30.80 -11.38 -58.58
CA SER A 484 29.66 -12.09 -59.15
C SER A 484 29.22 -11.52 -60.50
N THR A 485 29.26 -10.20 -60.68
CA THR A 485 28.98 -9.57 -61.98
C THR A 485 30.10 -9.81 -63.00
N GLY A 486 31.36 -9.82 -62.59
CA GLY A 486 32.49 -10.19 -63.45
C GLY A 486 32.41 -11.65 -63.93
N ALA A 487 32.04 -12.57 -63.04
CA ALA A 487 31.79 -13.97 -63.40
C ALA A 487 30.63 -14.10 -64.39
N LEU A 488 29.52 -13.41 -64.14
CA LEU A 488 28.34 -13.43 -65.03
C LEU A 488 28.65 -12.86 -66.43
N VAL A 489 29.42 -11.76 -66.50
CA VAL A 489 29.84 -11.16 -67.78
C VAL A 489 30.77 -12.09 -68.55
N ASN A 490 31.69 -12.78 -67.87
CA ASN A 490 32.56 -13.76 -68.51
C ASN A 490 31.79 -14.99 -69.02
N ASP A 491 30.79 -15.46 -68.26
CA ASP A 491 29.92 -16.57 -68.71
C ASP A 491 29.09 -16.15 -69.94
N ILE A 492 28.53 -14.94 -69.95
CA ILE A 492 27.80 -14.40 -71.12
C ILE A 492 28.73 -14.23 -72.33
N LEU A 493 29.95 -13.73 -72.15
CA LEU A 493 30.94 -13.59 -73.23
C LEU A 493 31.36 -14.95 -73.81
N ASN A 494 31.51 -15.98 -72.96
CA ASN A 494 31.85 -17.33 -73.38
C ASN A 494 30.71 -18.02 -74.14
N ASP A 495 29.45 -17.69 -73.85
CA ASP A 495 28.28 -18.20 -74.57
C ASP A 495 28.00 -17.47 -75.89
N VAL A 496 28.43 -16.21 -76.02
CA VAL A 496 28.33 -15.44 -77.29
C VAL A 496 29.46 -15.77 -78.28
N LEU A 497 30.57 -16.35 -77.80
CA LEU A 497 31.73 -16.75 -78.61
C LEU A 497 31.74 -18.23 -79.04
N LYS A 498 30.66 -18.98 -78.75
CA LYS A 498 30.36 -20.30 -79.32
C LYS A 498 29.27 -20.18 -80.38
#